data_AF-A0A7S3HM38-F1
#
_entry.id   AF-A0A7S3HM38-F1
#
_cell.length_a   1.000
_cell.length_b   1.000
_cell.length_c   1.000
_cell.angle_alpha   90.00
_cell.angle_beta   90.00
_cell.angle_gamma   90.00
#
_symmetry.space_group_name_H-M   'P 1'
#
loop_
_entity.id
_entity.type
_entity.pdbx_description
1 polymer ?
#
loop_
_entity_poly.entity_id
_entity_poly.type
_entity_poly.pdbx_seq_one_letter_code
_entity_poly.pdbx_strand_id
1 'polypeptide(L)'
;LQAAEHGHFDCVKYAFENGLPWPDQEGSAYNTIIEKIVKHNCLDMLMYVIENDLPLSAEALVTAAVQGQLDFVYALLDANCPTNEDATWYACQAGHFDVLQVLHQYGVPFHDSCTSVAAKKGDIDILTYLHENGCAWNEDATLSAVRAGQVNTLRYAIENDCPLDQEIIFHAAQSATEGGRQCLQYLLNDAQLYQENGAMTFTAAFVSGNYDALQCLLKHGAPYNRPYEDIEDEIMAG
;
A
#
# COMPACT_ATOMS: atom_id res chain seq x y z
N LEU A 1 12.38 30.22 6.97
CA LEU A 1 11.99 29.62 5.67
C LEU A 1 13.21 29.32 4.80
N GLN A 2 13.86 30.30 4.16
CA GLN A 2 14.99 30.01 3.25
C GLN A 2 16.14 29.21 3.89
N ALA A 3 16.49 29.50 5.15
CA ALA A 3 17.47 28.71 5.89
C ALA A 3 17.00 27.25 6.12
N ALA A 4 15.73 27.05 6.48
CA ALA A 4 15.13 25.72 6.66
C ALA A 4 15.06 24.92 5.35
N GLU A 5 14.75 25.58 4.22
CA GLU A 5 14.75 24.97 2.87
C GLU A 5 16.10 24.34 2.49
N HIS A 6 17.19 24.86 3.05
CA HIS A 6 18.55 24.37 2.80
C HIS A 6 19.12 23.57 3.98
N GLY A 7 18.29 23.24 4.98
CA GLY A 7 18.70 22.47 6.15
C GLY A 7 19.61 23.22 7.14
N HIS A 8 19.68 24.55 7.07
CA HIS A 8 20.51 25.37 7.96
C HIS A 8 19.80 25.66 9.29
N PHE A 9 19.49 24.61 10.06
CA PHE A 9 18.69 24.74 11.28
C PHE A 9 19.40 25.46 12.43
N ASP A 10 20.73 25.46 12.47
CA ASP A 10 21.50 26.30 13.41
C ASP A 10 21.19 27.79 13.20
N CYS A 11 21.08 28.24 11.94
CA CYS A 11 20.70 29.61 11.62
C CYS A 11 19.25 29.90 11.98
N VAL A 12 18.36 28.91 11.78
CA VAL A 12 16.94 29.01 12.14
C VAL A 12 16.81 29.17 13.66
N LYS A 13 17.44 28.28 14.42
CA LYS A 13 17.48 28.30 15.89
C LYS A 13 18.06 29.61 16.42
N TYR A 14 19.25 30.00 15.94
CA TYR A 14 19.89 31.25 16.34
C TYR A 14 19.00 32.48 16.07
N ALA A 15 18.32 32.54 14.92
CA ALA A 15 17.45 33.66 14.59
C ALA A 15 16.28 33.78 15.59
N PHE A 16 15.65 32.66 15.96
CA PHE A 16 14.55 32.66 16.92
C PHE A 16 15.00 32.96 18.35
N GLU A 17 16.14 32.42 18.78
CA GLU A 17 16.76 32.75 20.08
C GLU A 17 17.14 34.24 20.19
N ASN A 18 17.35 34.92 19.06
CA ASN A 18 17.67 36.35 18.98
C ASN A 18 16.45 37.24 18.62
N GLY A 19 15.24 36.76 18.86
CA GLY A 19 14.02 37.58 18.83
C GLY A 19 13.34 37.71 17.47
N LEU A 20 13.75 36.92 16.46
CA LEU A 20 12.89 36.73 15.29
C LEU A 20 11.65 35.93 15.73
N PRO A 21 10.43 36.37 15.41
CA PRO A 21 9.24 35.57 15.73
C PRO A 21 9.16 34.34 14.83
N TRP A 22 8.65 33.24 15.37
CA TRP A 22 8.18 32.13 14.55
C TRP A 22 7.11 32.63 13.56
N PRO A 23 7.03 32.05 12.35
CA PRO A 23 5.88 32.27 11.49
C PRO A 23 4.58 31.94 12.22
N ASP A 24 3.47 32.47 11.73
CA ASP A 24 2.14 32.12 12.21
C ASP A 24 2.01 30.59 12.33
N GLN A 25 1.75 30.12 13.54
CA GLN A 25 1.83 28.72 13.92
C GLN A 25 0.66 27.90 13.34
N GLU A 26 -0.41 28.57 12.92
CA GLU A 26 -1.52 27.97 12.17
C GLU A 26 -1.31 28.08 10.65
N GLY A 27 -0.22 28.73 10.21
CA GLY A 27 0.06 29.04 8.82
C GLY A 27 0.93 27.99 8.09
N SER A 28 0.78 27.94 6.77
CA SER A 28 1.55 27.02 5.90
C SER A 28 3.08 27.19 6.02
N ALA A 29 3.55 28.39 6.34
CA ALA A 29 4.96 28.68 6.54
C ALA A 29 5.56 27.95 7.75
N TYR A 30 4.81 27.82 8.84
CA TYR A 30 5.26 27.12 10.03
C TYR A 30 5.36 25.61 9.77
N ASN A 31 4.30 25.02 9.21
CA ASN A 31 4.29 23.60 8.82
C ASN A 31 5.41 23.26 7.85
N THR A 32 5.75 24.18 6.93
CA THR A 32 6.90 24.02 6.04
C THR A 32 8.22 23.89 6.83
N ILE A 33 8.42 24.64 7.91
CA ILE A 33 9.66 24.52 8.72
C ILE A 33 9.72 23.15 9.39
N ILE A 34 8.62 22.69 10.01
CA ILE A 34 8.56 21.39 10.68
C ILE A 34 8.79 20.25 9.68
N GLU A 35 8.13 20.29 8.53
CA GLU A 35 8.33 19.32 7.46
C GLU A 35 9.79 19.28 6.99
N LYS A 36 10.46 20.44 6.86
CA LYS A 36 11.88 20.51 6.47
C LYS A 36 12.80 19.94 7.54
N ILE A 37 12.49 20.14 8.83
CA ILE A 37 13.26 19.53 9.93
C ILE A 37 13.31 18.01 9.75
N VAL A 38 12.16 17.38 9.51
CA VAL A 38 12.06 15.93 9.28
C VAL A 38 12.74 15.52 7.97
N LYS A 39 12.46 16.23 6.86
CA LYS A 39 13.05 15.92 5.54
C LYS A 39 14.56 15.97 5.51
N HIS A 40 15.16 16.84 6.30
CA HIS A 40 16.61 16.97 6.44
C HIS A 40 17.17 16.17 7.62
N ASN A 41 16.35 15.34 8.28
CA ASN A 41 16.73 14.47 9.39
C ASN A 41 17.42 15.21 10.55
N CYS A 42 16.93 16.42 10.89
CA CYS A 42 17.50 17.25 11.95
C CYS A 42 16.81 17.02 13.30
N LEU A 43 17.15 15.91 13.98
CA LEU A 43 16.48 15.53 15.23
C LEU A 43 16.69 16.60 16.32
N ASP A 44 17.87 17.22 16.39
CA ASP A 44 18.18 18.29 17.35
C ASP A 44 17.20 19.48 17.23
N MET A 45 16.81 19.84 16.01
CA MET A 45 15.85 20.92 15.80
C MET A 45 14.43 20.46 16.11
N LEU A 46 14.07 19.19 15.88
CA LEU A 46 12.79 18.66 16.32
C LEU A 46 12.70 18.66 17.85
N MET A 47 13.76 18.24 18.56
CA MET A 47 13.81 18.29 20.02
C MET A 47 13.68 19.73 20.52
N TYR A 48 14.32 20.69 19.87
CA TYR A 48 14.13 22.10 20.19
C TYR A 48 12.67 22.56 20.01
N VAL A 49 11.99 22.12 18.95
CA VAL A 49 10.55 22.42 18.74
C VAL A 49 9.70 21.84 19.87
N ILE A 50 9.95 20.59 20.26
CA ILE A 50 9.22 19.89 21.34
C ILE A 50 9.49 20.54 22.70
N GLU A 51 10.74 20.82 23.05
CA GLU A 51 11.15 21.42 24.33
C GLU A 51 10.59 22.84 24.56
N ASN A 52 10.18 23.52 23.49
CA ASN A 52 9.61 24.87 23.54
C ASN A 52 8.08 24.86 23.32
N ASP A 53 7.42 23.69 23.43
CA ASP A 53 5.96 23.52 23.28
C ASP A 53 5.42 24.13 21.98
N LEU A 54 6.23 24.08 20.91
CA LEU A 54 5.81 24.60 19.60
C LEU A 54 4.93 23.57 18.88
N PRO A 55 3.90 24.01 18.12
CA PRO A 55 2.94 23.08 17.52
C PRO A 55 3.57 22.02 16.61
N LEU A 56 3.10 20.78 16.74
CA LEU A 56 3.47 19.71 15.82
C LEU A 56 2.35 19.52 14.79
N SER A 57 2.69 18.95 13.63
CA SER A 57 1.74 18.70 12.56
C SER A 57 1.72 17.23 12.16
N ALA A 58 0.55 16.72 11.77
CA ALA A 58 0.42 15.34 11.31
C ALA A 58 1.31 15.05 10.09
N GLU A 59 1.56 16.06 9.24
CA GLU A 59 2.47 15.96 8.10
C GLU A 59 3.91 15.68 8.51
N ALA A 60 4.34 16.13 9.70
CA ALA A 60 5.66 15.79 10.24
C ALA A 60 5.76 14.28 10.53
N LEU A 61 4.73 13.72 11.17
CA LEU A 61 4.64 12.29 11.46
C LEU A 61 4.54 11.46 10.17
N VAL A 62 3.70 11.91 9.22
CA VAL A 62 3.61 11.29 7.89
C VAL A 62 4.97 11.30 7.18
N THR A 63 5.67 12.43 7.18
CA THR A 63 6.99 12.54 6.55
C THR A 63 8.02 11.61 7.21
N ALA A 64 8.03 11.54 8.55
CA ALA A 64 8.90 10.63 9.28
C ALA A 64 8.57 9.17 8.95
N ALA A 65 7.28 8.86 8.80
CA ALA A 65 6.81 7.52 8.46
C ALA A 65 7.18 7.10 7.04
N VAL A 66 7.06 8.01 6.05
CA VAL A 66 7.53 7.79 4.67
C VAL A 66 9.04 7.51 4.63
N GLN A 67 9.82 8.17 5.48
CA GLN A 67 11.29 8.10 5.48
C GLN A 67 11.85 7.00 6.39
N GLY A 68 11.00 6.28 7.13
CA GLY A 68 11.46 5.22 8.03
C GLY A 68 12.23 5.72 9.25
N GLN A 69 12.03 6.99 9.64
CA GLN A 69 12.80 7.63 10.72
C GLN A 69 12.19 7.31 12.09
N LEU A 70 12.51 6.12 12.63
CA LEU A 70 11.97 5.66 13.92
C LEU A 70 12.16 6.66 15.07
N ASP A 71 13.34 7.28 15.20
CA ASP A 71 13.61 8.25 16.27
C ASP A 71 12.67 9.47 16.21
N PHE A 72 12.36 9.93 14.99
CA PHE A 72 11.39 11.01 14.77
C PHE A 72 9.98 10.55 15.09
N VAL A 73 9.60 9.33 14.68
CA VAL A 73 8.28 8.77 14.97
C VAL A 73 8.06 8.68 16.50
N TYR A 74 9.02 8.16 17.26
CA TYR A 74 8.94 8.14 18.73
C TYR A 74 8.83 9.55 19.31
N ALA A 75 9.74 10.46 18.92
CA ALA A 75 9.75 11.83 19.46
C ALA A 75 8.42 12.57 19.19
N LEU A 76 7.86 12.43 17.99
CA LEU A 76 6.58 13.05 17.64
C LEU A 76 5.41 12.45 18.41
N LEU A 77 5.35 11.11 18.52
CA LEU A 77 4.26 10.43 19.21
C LEU A 77 4.31 10.65 20.73
N ASP A 78 5.50 10.63 21.35
CA ASP A 78 5.69 10.94 22.77
C ASP A 78 5.29 12.38 23.11
N ALA A 79 5.44 13.31 22.15
CA ALA A 79 5.00 14.68 22.26
C ALA A 79 3.50 14.88 21.96
N ASN A 80 2.71 13.81 21.79
CA ASN A 80 1.30 13.85 21.40
C ASN A 80 1.03 14.62 20.10
N CYS A 81 1.92 14.47 19.10
CA CYS A 81 1.69 15.02 17.77
C CYS A 81 0.32 14.58 17.24
N PRO A 82 -0.46 15.47 16.59
CA PRO A 82 -1.68 15.07 15.90
C PRO A 82 -1.39 13.94 14.90
N THR A 83 -2.27 12.93 14.86
CA THR A 83 -2.10 11.75 14.01
C THR A 83 -3.27 11.55 13.07
N ASN A 84 -3.02 10.94 11.91
CA ASN A 84 -4.05 10.42 11.02
C ASN A 84 -3.60 9.06 10.44
N GLU A 85 -4.52 8.37 9.75
CA GLU A 85 -4.23 7.05 9.16
C GLU A 85 -3.21 7.11 8.01
N ASP A 86 -3.00 8.27 7.38
CA ASP A 86 -2.05 8.43 6.27
C ASP A 86 -0.63 7.98 6.67
N ALA A 87 -0.22 8.22 7.92
CA ALA A 87 1.09 7.79 8.40
C ALA A 87 1.29 6.27 8.26
N THR A 88 0.25 5.48 8.55
CA THR A 88 0.29 4.01 8.39
C THR A 88 0.29 3.60 6.92
N TRP A 89 -0.46 4.31 6.06
CA TRP A 89 -0.46 4.08 4.63
C TRP A 89 0.92 4.29 4.01
N TYR A 90 1.54 5.42 4.34
CA TYR A 90 2.86 5.77 3.86
C TYR A 90 3.96 4.84 4.40
N ALA A 91 3.88 4.43 5.67
CA ALA A 91 4.77 3.41 6.23
C ALA A 91 4.65 2.08 5.47
N CYS A 92 3.43 1.62 5.17
CA CYS A 92 3.18 0.43 4.36
C CYS A 92 3.71 0.58 2.94
N GLN A 93 3.43 1.72 2.30
CA GLN A 93 3.87 2.00 0.94
C GLN A 93 5.41 1.98 0.84
N ALA A 94 6.09 2.60 1.79
CA ALA A 94 7.55 2.60 1.88
C ALA A 94 8.13 1.25 2.33
N GLY A 95 7.35 0.40 3.00
CA GLY A 95 7.79 -0.90 3.54
C GLY A 95 8.50 -0.79 4.89
N HIS A 96 8.27 0.30 5.62
CA HIS A 96 8.83 0.53 6.95
C HIS A 96 7.97 -0.17 8.00
N PHE A 97 8.16 -1.50 8.10
CA PHE A 97 7.36 -2.34 8.98
C PHE A 97 7.53 -1.99 10.47
N ASP A 98 8.75 -1.67 10.89
CA ASP A 98 9.05 -1.19 12.24
C ASP A 98 8.29 0.08 12.61
N VAL A 99 8.25 1.06 11.70
CA VAL A 99 7.46 2.28 11.86
C VAL A 99 5.96 1.96 11.95
N LEU A 100 5.45 1.09 11.08
CA LEU A 100 4.04 0.68 11.11
C LEU A 100 3.66 0.07 12.46
N GLN A 101 4.53 -0.77 13.02
CA GLN A 101 4.32 -1.37 14.34
C GLN A 101 4.27 -0.32 15.45
N VAL A 102 5.16 0.67 15.42
CA VAL A 102 5.17 1.77 16.41
C VAL A 102 3.90 2.62 16.28
N LEU A 103 3.53 3.03 15.05
CA LEU A 103 2.30 3.79 14.82
C LEU A 103 1.07 3.09 15.40
N HIS A 104 0.94 1.79 15.14
CA HIS A 104 -0.16 0.98 15.68
C HIS A 104 -0.11 0.88 17.22
N GLN A 105 1.06 0.72 17.83
CA GLN A 105 1.21 0.67 19.30
C GLN A 105 0.76 1.96 19.99
N TYR A 106 0.93 3.12 19.35
CA TYR A 106 0.44 4.41 19.83
C TYR A 106 -1.03 4.68 19.47
N GLY A 107 -1.72 3.71 18.87
CA GLY A 107 -3.15 3.80 18.56
C GLY A 107 -3.47 4.54 17.26
N VAL A 108 -2.50 4.75 16.37
CA VAL A 108 -2.77 5.27 15.03
C VAL A 108 -3.49 4.17 14.22
N PRO A 109 -4.70 4.44 13.69
CA PRO A 109 -5.45 3.43 12.95
C PRO A 109 -4.76 3.08 11.63
N PHE A 110 -4.90 1.82 11.22
CA PHE A 110 -4.48 1.39 9.88
C PHE A 110 -5.38 2.02 8.83
N HIS A 111 -4.78 2.55 7.78
CA HIS A 111 -5.52 3.01 6.61
C HIS A 111 -6.07 1.80 5.82
N ASP A 112 -7.30 1.92 5.30
CA ASP A 112 -7.98 0.86 4.54
C ASP A 112 -7.22 0.30 3.32
N SER A 113 -6.32 1.08 2.72
CA SER A 113 -5.49 0.65 1.58
C SER A 113 -4.20 -0.07 1.98
N CYS A 114 -3.87 -0.19 3.27
CA CYS A 114 -2.64 -0.82 3.73
C CYS A 114 -2.51 -2.28 3.25
N THR A 115 -3.61 -3.05 3.30
CA THR A 115 -3.62 -4.45 2.88
C THR A 115 -3.40 -4.60 1.37
N SER A 116 -4.02 -3.77 0.52
CA SER A 116 -3.79 -3.81 -0.93
C SER A 116 -2.40 -3.33 -1.33
N VAL A 117 -1.84 -2.36 -0.62
CA VAL A 117 -0.44 -1.90 -0.81
C VAL A 117 0.55 -3.01 -0.47
N ALA A 118 0.42 -3.65 0.70
CA ALA A 118 1.27 -4.76 1.10
C ALA A 118 1.13 -5.94 0.13
N ALA A 119 -0.10 -6.24 -0.32
CA ALA A 119 -0.38 -7.27 -1.31
C ALA A 119 0.31 -7.01 -2.66
N LYS A 120 0.25 -5.77 -3.16
CA LYS A 120 0.92 -5.34 -4.39
C LYS A 120 2.44 -5.49 -4.30
N LYS A 121 3.03 -5.15 -3.16
CA LYS A 121 4.49 -5.19 -2.97
C LYS A 121 5.03 -6.58 -2.71
N GLY A 122 4.16 -7.51 -2.29
CA GLY A 122 4.56 -8.84 -1.87
C GLY A 122 5.05 -8.87 -0.41
N ASP A 123 4.77 -7.83 0.37
CA ASP A 123 5.25 -7.65 1.75
C ASP A 123 4.40 -8.51 2.71
N ILE A 124 4.64 -9.83 2.72
CA ILE A 124 3.86 -10.81 3.51
C ILE A 124 3.90 -10.50 5.00
N ASP A 125 5.04 -10.07 5.54
CA ASP A 125 5.17 -9.76 6.97
C ASP A 125 4.25 -8.60 7.38
N ILE A 126 4.21 -7.53 6.55
CA ILE A 126 3.30 -6.39 6.75
C ILE A 126 1.85 -6.85 6.59
N LEU A 127 1.53 -7.60 5.55
CA LEU A 127 0.15 -8.07 5.31
C LEU A 127 -0.35 -8.96 6.44
N THR A 128 0.50 -9.86 6.94
CA THR A 128 0.21 -10.74 8.07
C THR A 128 -0.06 -9.91 9.31
N TYR A 129 0.81 -8.96 9.62
CA TYR A 129 0.65 -8.09 10.77
C TYR A 129 -0.65 -7.27 10.71
N LEU A 130 -0.97 -6.69 9.56
CA LEU A 130 -2.22 -5.93 9.36
C LEU A 130 -3.44 -6.82 9.64
N HIS A 131 -3.48 -8.02 9.06
CA HIS A 131 -4.59 -8.94 9.23
C HIS A 131 -4.74 -9.41 10.69
N GLU A 132 -3.66 -9.86 11.32
CA GLU A 132 -3.65 -10.35 12.71
C GLU A 132 -4.03 -9.26 13.72
N ASN A 133 -3.85 -7.98 13.37
CA ASN A 133 -4.19 -6.84 14.21
C ASN A 133 -5.52 -6.16 13.79
N GLY A 134 -6.37 -6.86 13.02
CA GLY A 134 -7.74 -6.43 12.76
C GLY A 134 -7.90 -5.37 11.66
N CYS A 135 -6.88 -5.12 10.84
CA CYS A 135 -7.06 -4.35 9.61
C CYS A 135 -7.96 -5.12 8.65
N ALA A 136 -9.00 -4.46 8.14
CA ALA A 136 -9.88 -5.07 7.15
C ALA A 136 -9.14 -5.34 5.84
N TRP A 137 -9.53 -6.42 5.17
CA TRP A 137 -9.11 -6.66 3.80
C TRP A 137 -9.67 -5.57 2.90
N ASN A 138 -8.78 -4.92 2.15
CA ASN A 138 -9.18 -4.10 1.03
C ASN A 138 -9.68 -5.03 -0.09
N GLU A 139 -10.79 -4.68 -0.74
CA GLU A 139 -11.40 -5.48 -1.82
C GLU A 139 -10.43 -5.68 -2.99
N ASP A 140 -9.49 -4.75 -3.22
CA ASP A 140 -8.48 -4.83 -4.28
C ASP A 140 -7.22 -5.60 -3.87
N ALA A 141 -7.11 -6.17 -2.66
CA ALA A 141 -5.85 -6.75 -2.18
C ALA A 141 -5.41 -7.96 -3.03
N THR A 142 -6.33 -8.90 -3.31
CA THR A 142 -6.05 -10.08 -4.15
C THR A 142 -5.74 -9.69 -5.59
N LEU A 143 -6.50 -8.74 -6.15
CA LEU A 143 -6.28 -8.18 -7.48
C LEU A 143 -4.91 -7.49 -7.60
N SER A 144 -4.53 -6.73 -6.57
CA SER A 144 -3.23 -6.04 -6.49
C SER A 144 -2.06 -7.03 -6.46
N ALA A 145 -2.19 -8.11 -5.69
CA ALA A 145 -1.20 -9.20 -5.69
C ALA A 145 -1.07 -9.84 -7.08
N VAL A 146 -2.19 -10.13 -7.76
CA VAL A 146 -2.18 -10.72 -9.11
C VAL A 146 -1.51 -9.80 -10.13
N ARG A 147 -1.90 -8.52 -10.17
CA ARG A 147 -1.34 -7.53 -11.11
C ARG A 147 0.17 -7.35 -10.91
N ALA A 148 0.64 -7.49 -9.68
CA ALA A 148 2.06 -7.44 -9.35
C ALA A 148 2.79 -8.80 -9.44
N GLY A 149 2.07 -9.90 -9.66
CA GLY A 149 2.63 -11.25 -9.75
C GLY A 149 3.07 -11.84 -8.40
N GLN A 150 2.48 -11.40 -7.29
CA GLN A 150 2.86 -11.77 -5.92
C GLN A 150 2.12 -13.03 -5.44
N VAL A 151 2.49 -14.20 -5.99
CA VAL A 151 1.75 -15.46 -5.74
C VAL A 151 1.70 -15.87 -4.27
N ASN A 152 2.77 -15.69 -3.51
CA ASN A 152 2.80 -16.07 -2.10
C ASN A 152 1.85 -15.20 -1.26
N THR A 153 1.74 -13.92 -1.61
CA THR A 153 0.87 -12.95 -0.93
C THR A 153 -0.58 -13.15 -1.34
N LEU A 154 -0.84 -13.48 -2.61
CA LEU A 154 -2.16 -13.92 -3.09
C LEU A 154 -2.63 -15.16 -2.33
N ARG A 155 -1.76 -16.18 -2.22
CA ARG A 155 -2.06 -17.41 -1.46
C ARG A 155 -2.42 -17.08 -0.02
N TYR A 156 -1.57 -16.29 0.66
CA TYR A 156 -1.83 -15.88 2.04
C TYR A 156 -3.18 -15.15 2.19
N ALA A 157 -3.48 -14.21 1.30
CA ALA A 157 -4.75 -13.47 1.34
C ALA A 157 -5.96 -14.42 1.19
N ILE A 158 -5.91 -15.36 0.24
CA ILE A 158 -6.99 -16.33 0.01
C ILE A 158 -7.15 -17.31 1.18
N GLU A 159 -6.03 -17.80 1.73
CA GLU A 159 -6.05 -18.70 2.90
C GLU A 159 -6.59 -18.02 4.17
N ASN A 160 -6.69 -16.69 4.19
CA ASN A 160 -7.20 -15.88 5.30
C ASN A 160 -8.48 -15.10 4.90
N ASP A 161 -9.30 -15.70 4.04
CA ASP A 161 -10.65 -15.24 3.69
C ASP A 161 -10.72 -13.83 3.08
N CYS A 162 -9.63 -13.36 2.44
CA CYS A 162 -9.66 -12.09 1.70
C CYS A 162 -10.66 -12.19 0.53
N PRO A 163 -11.54 -11.18 0.33
CA PRO A 163 -12.43 -11.14 -0.81
C PRO A 163 -11.69 -11.30 -2.14
N LEU A 164 -12.30 -12.10 -3.01
CA LEU A 164 -11.83 -12.35 -4.36
C LEU A 164 -12.59 -11.51 -5.36
N ASP A 165 -11.85 -10.77 -6.16
CA ASP A 165 -12.39 -10.14 -7.36
C ASP A 165 -12.91 -11.21 -8.34
N GLN A 166 -14.10 -11.00 -8.90
CA GLN A 166 -14.76 -11.99 -9.78
C GLN A 166 -13.97 -12.23 -11.07
N GLU A 167 -13.15 -11.28 -11.49
CA GLU A 167 -12.32 -11.33 -12.71
C GLU A 167 -10.85 -11.64 -12.39
N ILE A 168 -10.53 -12.09 -11.17
CA ILE A 168 -9.14 -12.31 -10.75
C ILE A 168 -8.37 -13.29 -11.64
N ILE A 169 -9.03 -14.35 -12.13
CA ILE A 169 -8.43 -15.33 -13.03
C ILE A 169 -8.18 -14.71 -14.41
N PHE A 170 -9.09 -13.85 -14.89
CA PHE A 170 -8.92 -13.12 -16.14
C PHE A 170 -7.69 -12.22 -16.08
N HIS A 171 -7.51 -11.48 -14.98
CA HIS A 171 -6.34 -10.65 -14.76
C HIS A 171 -5.05 -11.47 -14.68
N ALA A 172 -5.07 -12.63 -14.03
CA ALA A 172 -3.92 -13.54 -13.99
C ALA A 172 -3.57 -14.09 -15.39
N ALA A 173 -4.58 -14.42 -16.21
CA ALA A 173 -4.41 -14.94 -17.56
C ALA A 173 -3.85 -13.90 -18.55
N GLN A 174 -4.13 -12.61 -18.36
CA GLN A 174 -3.55 -11.54 -19.17
C GLN A 174 -2.09 -11.22 -18.80
N SER A 175 -1.66 -11.59 -17.59
CA SER A 175 -0.33 -11.25 -17.11
C SER A 175 0.75 -12.09 -17.78
N ALA A 176 1.60 -11.44 -18.59
CA ALA A 176 2.72 -12.08 -19.27
C ALA A 176 3.95 -12.28 -18.37
N THR A 177 3.86 -11.97 -17.06
CA THR A 177 4.96 -12.15 -16.12
C THR A 177 4.96 -13.56 -15.54
N GLU A 178 6.12 -14.04 -15.10
CA GLU A 178 6.22 -15.32 -14.42
C GLU A 178 5.39 -15.34 -13.12
N GLY A 179 5.37 -14.24 -12.37
CA GLY A 179 4.52 -14.10 -11.19
C GLY A 179 3.02 -14.20 -11.53
N GLY A 180 2.60 -13.61 -12.66
CA GLY A 180 1.24 -13.75 -13.19
C GLY A 180 0.89 -15.19 -13.54
N ARG A 181 1.80 -15.91 -14.21
CA ARG A 181 1.66 -17.35 -14.50
C ARG A 181 1.50 -18.16 -13.21
N GLN A 182 2.30 -17.88 -12.18
CA GLN A 182 2.21 -18.55 -10.89
C GLN A 182 0.88 -18.27 -10.18
N CYS A 183 0.41 -17.02 -10.23
CA CYS A 183 -0.92 -16.67 -9.73
C CYS A 183 -2.03 -17.42 -10.48
N LEU A 184 -1.96 -17.47 -11.81
CA LEU A 184 -2.93 -18.23 -12.63
C LEU A 184 -2.91 -19.71 -12.26
N GLN A 185 -1.73 -20.32 -12.18
CA GLN A 185 -1.58 -21.73 -11.82
C GLN A 185 -2.11 -22.03 -10.42
N TYR A 186 -1.93 -21.12 -9.46
CA TYR A 186 -2.49 -21.23 -8.12
C TYR A 186 -4.02 -21.16 -8.15
N LEU A 187 -4.59 -20.15 -8.82
CA LEU A 187 -6.04 -19.94 -8.93
C LEU A 187 -6.75 -21.08 -9.67
N LEU A 188 -6.12 -21.67 -10.70
CA LEU A 188 -6.70 -22.79 -11.47
C LEU A 188 -6.70 -24.12 -10.71
N ASN A 189 -5.85 -24.26 -9.68
CA ASN A 189 -5.90 -25.42 -8.79
C ASN A 189 -7.10 -25.38 -7.85
N ASP A 190 -7.72 -24.21 -7.68
CA ASP A 190 -8.99 -24.07 -6.97
C ASP A 190 -10.16 -24.34 -7.95
N ALA A 191 -10.74 -25.53 -7.82
CA ALA A 191 -11.76 -26.02 -8.74
C ALA A 191 -13.06 -25.21 -8.70
N GLN A 192 -13.34 -24.48 -7.61
CA GLN A 192 -14.56 -23.70 -7.47
C GLN A 192 -14.45 -22.38 -8.24
N LEU A 193 -13.31 -21.67 -8.11
CA LEU A 193 -13.08 -20.38 -8.79
C LEU A 193 -13.03 -20.51 -10.32
N TYR A 194 -12.54 -21.65 -10.81
CA TYR A 194 -12.37 -21.86 -12.24
C TYR A 194 -13.66 -22.13 -13.02
N GLN A 195 -14.63 -22.85 -12.42
CA GLN A 195 -15.83 -23.28 -13.14
C GLN A 195 -16.72 -22.12 -13.60
N GLU A 196 -16.70 -20.99 -12.88
CA GLU A 196 -17.54 -19.83 -13.18
C GLU A 196 -16.98 -18.97 -14.33
N ASN A 197 -15.66 -19.00 -14.57
CA ASN A 197 -14.97 -18.03 -15.43
C ASN A 197 -14.16 -18.63 -16.60
N GLY A 198 -14.21 -19.96 -16.79
CA GLY A 198 -13.30 -20.69 -17.69
C GLY A 198 -13.29 -20.22 -19.17
N ALA A 199 -14.45 -19.91 -19.75
CA ALA A 199 -14.55 -19.50 -21.16
C ALA A 199 -14.02 -18.08 -21.42
N MET A 200 -14.37 -17.12 -20.54
CA MET A 200 -13.90 -15.74 -20.63
C MET A 200 -12.38 -15.64 -20.42
N THR A 201 -11.85 -16.44 -19.48
CA THR A 201 -10.42 -16.52 -19.16
C THR A 201 -9.59 -17.02 -20.35
N PHE A 202 -10.10 -18.01 -21.10
CA PHE A 202 -9.43 -18.51 -22.32
C PHE A 202 -9.30 -17.41 -23.37
N THR A 203 -10.39 -16.68 -23.66
CA THR A 203 -10.38 -15.56 -24.60
C THR A 203 -9.38 -14.48 -24.19
N ALA A 204 -9.26 -14.19 -22.89
CA ALA A 204 -8.32 -13.21 -22.37
C ALA A 204 -6.86 -13.60 -22.63
N ALA A 205 -6.49 -14.85 -22.34
CA ALA A 205 -5.16 -15.39 -22.65
C ALA A 205 -4.88 -15.35 -24.17
N PHE A 206 -5.90 -15.62 -24.99
CA PHE A 206 -5.79 -15.60 -26.45
C PHE A 206 -5.56 -14.18 -26.99
N VAL A 207 -6.40 -13.22 -26.60
CA VAL A 207 -6.32 -11.82 -27.05
C VAL A 207 -5.05 -11.14 -26.56
N SER A 208 -4.59 -11.45 -25.35
CA SER A 208 -3.31 -10.93 -24.81
C SER A 208 -2.07 -11.58 -25.41
N GLY A 209 -2.23 -12.65 -26.22
CA GLY A 209 -1.10 -13.41 -26.77
C GLY A 209 -0.30 -14.17 -25.70
N ASN A 210 -0.89 -14.41 -24.52
CA ASN A 210 -0.24 -15.10 -23.41
C ASN A 210 -0.25 -16.62 -23.64
N TYR A 211 0.70 -17.08 -24.46
CA TYR A 211 0.86 -18.49 -24.83
C TYR A 211 0.97 -19.41 -23.62
N ASP A 212 1.66 -18.96 -22.59
CA ASP A 212 1.88 -19.72 -21.36
C ASP A 212 0.59 -19.88 -20.54
N ALA A 213 -0.21 -18.82 -20.44
CA ALA A 213 -1.54 -18.90 -19.83
C ALA A 213 -2.46 -19.84 -20.62
N LEU A 214 -2.43 -19.81 -21.96
CA LEU A 214 -3.18 -20.77 -22.79
C LEU A 214 -2.78 -22.22 -22.51
N GLN A 215 -1.47 -22.51 -22.44
CA GLN A 215 -0.99 -23.84 -22.09
C GLN A 215 -1.45 -24.27 -20.69
N CYS A 216 -1.43 -23.36 -19.72
CA CYS A 216 -1.90 -23.61 -18.36
C CYS A 216 -3.40 -23.93 -18.35
N LEU A 217 -4.23 -23.10 -18.99
CA LEU A 217 -5.68 -23.28 -19.08
C LEU A 217 -6.06 -24.60 -19.79
N LEU A 218 -5.39 -24.95 -20.89
CA LEU A 218 -5.64 -26.20 -21.61
C LEU A 218 -5.33 -27.43 -20.75
N LYS A 219 -4.27 -27.39 -19.94
CA LYS A 219 -3.93 -28.49 -19.00
C LYS A 219 -5.00 -28.68 -17.92
N HIS A 220 -5.69 -27.62 -17.52
CA HIS A 220 -6.76 -27.65 -16.51
C HIS A 220 -8.15 -27.80 -17.13
N GLY A 221 -8.24 -28.19 -18.42
CA GLY A 221 -9.49 -28.56 -19.07
C GLY A 221 -10.42 -27.37 -19.36
N ALA A 222 -9.86 -26.20 -19.69
CA ALA A 222 -10.66 -25.01 -20.01
C ALA A 222 -11.71 -25.34 -21.06
N PRO A 223 -12.97 -24.88 -20.89
CA PRO A 223 -13.99 -25.03 -21.89
C PRO A 223 -13.61 -24.14 -23.08
N TYR A 224 -12.73 -24.64 -23.95
CA TYR A 224 -12.37 -24.03 -25.23
C TYR A 224 -13.56 -24.03 -26.21
N ASN A 225 -14.67 -24.68 -25.84
CA ASN A 225 -15.72 -25.05 -26.76
C ASN A 225 -17.11 -24.84 -26.13
N ARG A 226 -17.56 -23.58 -26.01
CA ARG A 226 -18.96 -23.32 -26.37
C ARG A 226 -18.96 -23.03 -27.87
N PRO A 227 -19.70 -23.79 -28.70
CA PRO A 227 -19.82 -23.50 -30.12
C PRO A 227 -20.25 -22.04 -30.31
N TYR A 228 -19.68 -21.38 -31.32
CA TYR A 228 -19.96 -19.99 -31.69
C TYR A 228 -21.48 -19.73 -31.92
N GLU A 229 -22.25 -20.79 -32.19
CA GLU A 229 -23.70 -20.75 -32.44
C GLU A 229 -24.52 -20.39 -31.18
N ASP A 230 -24.04 -20.66 -29.97
CA ASP A 230 -24.79 -20.37 -28.73
C ASP A 230 -24.67 -18.89 -28.27
N ILE A 231 -23.78 -18.11 -28.89
CA ILE A 231 -23.53 -16.69 -28.52
C ILE A 231 -24.47 -15.74 -29.27
N GLU A 232 -24.90 -16.08 -30.49
CA GLU A 232 -25.86 -15.26 -31.24
C GLU A 232 -27.26 -15.29 -30.62
N ASP A 233 -27.69 -16.42 -30.06
CA ASP A 233 -29.02 -16.58 -29.47
C ASP A 233 -29.17 -15.81 -28.15
N GLU A 234 -28.11 -15.69 -27.33
CA GLU A 234 -28.14 -14.88 -26.09
C GLU A 234 -28.07 -13.36 -26.36
N ILE A 235 -27.35 -12.94 -27.42
CA ILE A 235 -27.27 -11.51 -27.81
C ILE A 235 -28.58 -11.03 -28.46
N MET A 236 -29.34 -11.92 -29.09
CA MET A 236 -30.60 -11.59 -29.77
C MET A 236 -31.85 -11.80 -28.90
N ALA A 237 -31.71 -12.38 -27.70
CA ALA A 237 -32.80 -12.63 -26.74
C ALA A 237 -32.87 -11.63 -25.56
N GLY A 238 -31.98 -10.64 -25.51
CA GLY A 238 -32.07 -9.47 -24.62
C GLY A 238 -32.65 -8.23 -25.32
#